data_AF-A0A9E0AJ03-F1
#
_entry.id   AF-A0A9E0AJ03-F1
#
_cell.length_a   1.000
_cell.length_b   1.000
_cell.length_c   1.000
_cell.angle_alpha   90.00
_cell.angle_beta   90.00
_cell.angle_gamma   90.00
#
_symmetry.space_group_name_H-M   'P 1'
#
loop_
_entity.id
_entity.type
_entity.pdbx_description
1 polymer ?
#
loop_
_entity_poly.entity_id
_entity_poly.type
_entity_poly.pdbx_seq_one_letter_code
_entity_poly.pdbx_strand_id
1 'polypeptide(L)' 'TGEDIMKSFDIGPCKEVGLIKNAIRDAILDGDIPNSRTEALALMKEVGEQNGLLIKTELN' A
#
# COMPACT_ATOMS: atom_id res chain seq x y z
N THR A 1 -6.42 3.66 3.32
CA THR A 1 -7.33 2.55 3.70
C THR A 1 -7.24 1.45 2.66
N GLY A 2 -7.92 0.30 2.84
CA GLY A 2 -7.95 -0.74 1.79
C GLY A 2 -8.54 -0.26 0.46
N GLU A 3 -9.47 0.71 0.52
CA GLU A 3 -10.04 1.35 -0.67
C GLU A 3 -9.04 2.19 -1.44
N ASP A 4 -8.12 2.88 -0.75
CA ASP A 4 -7.07 3.65 -1.43
C ASP A 4 -6.14 2.73 -2.23
N ILE A 5 -5.78 1.57 -1.66
CA ILE A 5 -4.99 0.54 -2.34
C ILE A 5 -5.74 0.04 -3.58
N MET A 6 -7.01 -0.36 -3.40
CA MET A 6 -7.85 -0.82 -4.50
C MET A 6 -7.94 0.21 -5.64
N LYS A 7 -8.10 1.49 -5.32
CA LYS A 7 -8.14 2.59 -6.30
C LYS A 7 -6.79 2.83 -6.98
N SER A 8 -5.69 2.81 -6.24
CA SER A 8 -4.35 3.04 -6.79
C SER A 8 -3.92 1.98 -7.79
N PHE A 9 -4.26 0.71 -7.52
CA PHE A 9 -3.90 -0.42 -8.36
C PHE A 9 -5.01 -0.85 -9.34
N ASP A 10 -6.19 -0.22 -9.28
CA ASP A 10 -7.39 -0.61 -10.04
C ASP A 10 -7.73 -2.10 -9.85
N ILE A 11 -7.67 -2.55 -8.59
CA ILE A 11 -7.93 -3.94 -8.19
C ILE A 11 -9.15 -4.03 -7.28
N GLY A 12 -9.84 -5.17 -7.35
CA GLY A 12 -10.89 -5.52 -6.40
C GLY A 12 -10.35 -6.00 -5.04
N PRO A 13 -11.23 -6.39 -4.11
CA PRO A 13 -10.83 -6.99 -2.84
C PRO A 13 -10.12 -8.33 -3.09
N CYS A 14 -8.80 -8.35 -2.89
CA CYS A 14 -7.95 -9.52 -3.06
C CYS A 14 -6.97 -9.70 -1.90
N LYS A 15 -6.16 -10.77 -1.97
CA LYS A 15 -5.17 -11.10 -0.94
C LYS A 15 -4.07 -10.02 -0.89
N GLU A 16 -3.66 -9.48 -2.04
CA GLU A 16 -2.62 -8.45 -2.10
C GLU A 16 -2.99 -7.18 -1.33
N VAL A 17 -4.26 -6.74 -1.36
CA VAL A 17 -4.73 -5.58 -0.57
C VAL A 17 -4.50 -5.81 0.93
N GLY A 18 -4.75 -7.03 1.41
CA GLY A 18 -4.48 -7.41 2.79
C GLY A 18 -2.99 -7.40 3.12
N LEU A 19 -2.16 -7.93 2.22
CA LEU A 19 -0.70 -7.95 2.38
C LEU A 19 -0.11 -6.54 2.47
N ILE A 20 -0.49 -5.65 1.54
CA ILE A 20 0.00 -4.27 1.51
C ILE A 20 -0.41 -3.52 2.79
N LYS A 21 -1.67 -3.68 3.22
CA LYS A 21 -2.15 -3.04 4.46
C LYS A 21 -1.39 -3.52 5.69
N ASN A 22 -1.08 -4.81 5.76
CA ASN A 22 -0.32 -5.37 6.87
C ASN A 22 1.13 -4.88 6.83
N ALA A 23 1.78 -4.90 5.66
CA ALA A 23 3.14 -4.38 5.51
C ALA A 23 3.27 -2.92 5.97
N ILE A 24 2.32 -2.06 5.61
CA ILE A 24 2.30 -0.66 6.07
C ILE A 24 2.12 -0.58 7.59
N ARG A 25 1.22 -1.38 8.15
CA ARG A 25 0.98 -1.38 9.60
C ARG A 25 2.22 -1.85 10.36
N ASP A 26 2.81 -2.94 9.92
CA ASP A 26 3.95 -3.57 10.57
C ASP A 26 5.16 -2.61 10.50
N ALA A 27 5.43 -2.01 9.34
CA ALA A 27 6.48 -1.00 9.18
C ALA A 27 6.29 0.25 10.08
N ILE A 28 5.05 0.67 10.34
CA ILE A 28 4.76 1.76 11.29
C ILE A 28 4.99 1.32 12.73
N LEU A 29 4.62 0.08 13.09
CA LEU A 29 4.74 -0.45 14.45
C LEU A 29 6.19 -0.79 14.80
N ASP A 30 6.94 -1.31 13.84
CA ASP A 30 8.36 -1.64 13.98
C ASP A 30 9.26 -0.39 13.92
N GLY A 31 8.70 0.73 13.46
CA GLY A 31 9.38 2.02 13.39
C GLY A 31 10.22 2.22 12.13
N ASP A 32 10.03 1.38 11.12
CA ASP A 32 10.69 1.48 9.81
C ASP A 32 10.23 2.72 9.03
N ILE A 33 8.93 3.05 9.12
CA ILE A 33 8.36 4.28 8.54
C ILE A 33 7.59 5.07 9.58
N PRO A 34 7.57 6.41 9.51
CA PRO A 34 6.72 7.21 10.39
C PRO A 34 5.25 7.03 10.02
N ASN A 35 4.35 7.23 10.99
CA ASN A 35 2.90 7.20 10.80
C ASN A 35 2.41 8.44 10.01
N SER A 36 2.78 8.51 8.74
CA SER A 36 2.47 9.58 7.80
C SER A 36 1.84 9.01 6.54
N ARG A 37 0.87 9.72 5.97
CA ARG A 37 0.20 9.32 4.73
C ARG A 37 1.21 9.17 3.58
N THR A 38 2.18 10.06 3.48
CA THR A 38 3.16 10.05 2.38
C THR A 38 4.03 8.80 2.40
N GLU A 39 4.55 8.44 3.56
CA GLU A 39 5.40 7.25 3.73
C GLU A 39 4.60 5.96 3.56
N ALA A 40 3.37 5.92 4.08
CA ALA A 40 2.46 4.82 3.87
C ALA A 40 2.13 4.62 2.37
N LEU A 41 1.94 5.70 1.61
CA LEU A 41 1.70 5.63 0.16
C LEU A 41 2.94 5.20 -0.63
N ALA A 42 4.13 5.66 -0.22
CA ALA A 42 5.39 5.23 -0.83
C ALA A 42 5.62 3.73 -0.63
N LEU A 43 5.45 3.24 0.61
CA LEU A 43 5.58 1.82 0.92
C LEU A 43 4.48 0.98 0.25
N MET A 44 3.24 1.49 0.20
CA MET A 44 2.14 0.86 -0.55
C MET A 44 2.54 0.60 -2.00
N LYS A 45 3.14 1.59 -2.66
CA LYS A 45 3.62 1.50 -4.04
C LYS A 45 4.71 0.44 -4.18
N GLU A 46 5.73 0.50 -3.34
CA GLU A 46 6.84 -0.46 -3.36
C GLU A 46 6.36 -1.89 -3.17
N VAL A 47 5.55 -2.15 -2.14
CA VAL A 47 5.02 -3.49 -1.86
C VAL A 47 4.10 -3.96 -2.98
N GLY A 48 3.27 -3.07 -3.54
CA GLY A 48 2.43 -3.40 -4.68
C GLY A 48 3.24 -3.83 -5.91
N GLU A 49 4.26 -3.06 -6.27
CA GLU A 49 5.16 -3.38 -7.39
C GLU A 49 5.92 -4.70 -7.17
N GLN A 50 6.38 -4.97 -5.95
CA GLN A 50 7.02 -6.24 -5.59
C GLN A 50 6.07 -7.44 -5.69
N ASN A 51 4.77 -7.23 -5.47
CA ASN A 51 3.72 -8.25 -5.62
C ASN A 51 3.20 -8.35 -7.07
N GLY A 52 3.80 -7.63 -8.03
CA GLY A 52 3.41 -7.65 -9.44
C GLY A 52 2.18 -6.79 -9.76
N LEU A 53 1.78 -5.89 -8.87
CA LEU A 53 0.71 -4.93 -9.11
C LEU A 53 1.25 -3.69 -9.81
N LEU A 54 0.50 -3.22 -10.81
CA LEU A 54 0.83 -2.00 -11.55
C LEU A 54 -0.02 -0.85 -11.02
N ILE A 55 0.62 0.24 -10.62
CA ILE A 55 -0.12 1.46 -10.27
C ILE A 55 -0.78 2.01 -11.52
N LYS A 56 -2.09 2.17 -11.43
CA LYS A 56 -2.95 2.74 -12.48
C LYS A 56 -3.33 4.18 -12.16
N THR A 57 -3.32 4.56 -10.88
CA THR A 57 -3.68 5.92 -10.44
C THR A 57 -2.75 6.38 -9.33
N GLU A 58 -2.06 7.49 -9.58
CA GLU A 58 -1.29 8.19 -8.55
C GLU A 58 -2.25 8.99 -7.66
N LEU A 59 -2.27 8.67 -6.37
CA LEU A 59 -3.01 9.44 -5.38
C LEU A 59 -2.20 10.68 -5.03
N ASN A 60 -2.73 11.85 -5.39
CA ASN A 60 -2.19 13.14 -4.97
C ASN A 60 -2.53 13.46 -3.49
#